data_AF-A0A512UKF3-F1
#
_entry.id   AF-A0A512UKF3-F1
#
_cell.length_a   1.000
_cell.length_b   1.000
_cell.length_c   1.000
_cell.angle_alpha   90.00
_cell.angle_beta   90.00
_cell.angle_gamma   90.00
#
_symmetry.space_group_name_H-M   'P 1'
#
loop_
_entity.id
_entity.type
_entity.pdbx_description
1 polymer ?
#
loop_
_entity_poly.entity_id
_entity_poly.type
_entity_poly.pdbx_seq_one_letter_code
_entity_poly.pdbx_strand_id
1 'polypeptide(L)'
;MLSQTVIQTITVLQGVRAEKEAYIHLYLVLLLLVFPLIVASDDELPVVAKSKLRHILNTCAAEVESVILNSAFFDLTSLSSFTKALKKMVSLNEMTSCTIKANCTDRALKQSMSYVESVANSIEDKFTGRSNLEQICVEAIVKPINAYNFTLIDETSAKDYHDATEIISTLAKALAENVISAKDRMMMLPQIARTKEVGGGMAQDLPYQLFKISSEKFHEITADPLFLKLPVPIITPAVIHLISSMQYGHFQNTGLHDTELAEETSKCWWYFCCMIQEYVGIISEVVTLSQAVAQW
;
A
#
# COMPACT_ATOMS: atom_id res chain seq x y z
N MET A 1 -3.25 11.55 25.26
CA MET A 1 -2.56 12.85 25.02
C MET A 1 -2.68 13.28 23.57
N LEU A 2 -2.28 12.47 22.57
CA LEU A 2 -2.39 12.85 21.14
C LEU A 2 -3.80 13.33 20.72
N SER A 3 -4.84 12.52 20.94
CA SER A 3 -6.25 12.87 20.60
C SER A 3 -6.65 14.25 21.13
N GLN A 4 -6.45 14.47 22.43
CA GLN A 4 -6.74 15.73 23.10
C GLN A 4 -5.95 16.90 22.50
N THR A 5 -4.66 16.72 22.19
CA THR A 5 -3.84 17.75 21.54
C THR A 5 -4.37 18.09 20.15
N VAL A 6 -4.77 17.09 19.36
CA VAL A 6 -5.34 17.31 18.02
C VAL A 6 -6.63 18.13 18.12
N ILE A 7 -7.57 17.72 18.98
CA ILE A 7 -8.84 18.41 19.16
C ILE A 7 -8.64 19.84 19.68
N GLN A 8 -7.79 20.03 20.68
CA GLN A 8 -7.46 21.36 21.19
C GLN A 8 -6.86 22.26 20.10
N THR A 9 -5.96 21.72 19.28
CA THR A 9 -5.36 22.48 18.17
C THR A 9 -6.41 22.86 17.14
N ILE A 10 -7.31 21.94 16.76
CA ILE A 10 -8.42 22.23 15.85
C ILE A 10 -9.32 23.32 16.44
N THR A 11 -9.71 23.24 17.71
CA THR A 11 -10.53 24.26 18.38
C THR A 11 -9.84 25.63 18.42
N VAL A 12 -8.53 25.67 18.66
CA VAL A 12 -7.75 26.91 18.64
C VAL A 12 -7.73 27.52 17.23
N LEU A 13 -7.42 26.72 16.21
CA LEU A 13 -7.42 27.16 14.81
C LEU A 13 -8.81 27.68 14.39
N GLN A 14 -9.87 27.05 14.86
CA GLN A 14 -11.25 27.51 14.63
C GLN A 14 -11.52 28.84 15.31
N GLY A 15 -11.11 28.99 16.58
CA GLY A 15 -11.30 30.21 17.36
C GLY A 15 -10.63 31.44 16.74
N VAL A 16 -9.46 31.25 16.13
CA VAL A 16 -8.74 32.32 15.43
C VAL A 16 -9.12 32.47 13.95
N ARG A 17 -10.05 31.63 13.45
CA ARG A 17 -10.44 31.56 12.04
C ARG A 17 -9.23 31.39 11.11
N ALA A 18 -8.35 30.46 11.47
CA ALA A 18 -7.17 30.16 10.69
C ALA A 18 -7.53 29.78 9.24
N GLU A 19 -6.62 30.08 8.32
CA GLU A 19 -6.75 29.72 6.92
C GLU A 19 -6.65 28.18 6.74
N LYS A 20 -7.10 27.69 5.59
CA LYS A 20 -7.21 26.25 5.29
C LYS A 20 -5.87 25.53 5.44
N GLU A 21 -4.81 26.21 5.08
CA GLU A 21 -3.42 25.78 5.01
C GLU A 21 -2.94 25.33 6.39
N ALA A 22 -3.29 26.07 7.46
CA ALA A 22 -2.91 25.73 8.82
C ALA A 22 -3.45 24.35 9.25
N TYR A 23 -4.64 23.98 8.79
CA TYR A 23 -5.22 22.66 9.05
C TYR A 23 -4.54 21.56 8.25
N ILE A 24 -4.26 21.80 6.96
CA ILE A 24 -3.53 20.85 6.11
C ILE A 24 -2.15 20.56 6.70
N HIS A 25 -1.44 21.59 7.17
CA HIS A 25 -0.17 21.43 7.89
C HIS A 25 -0.31 20.57 9.14
N LEU A 26 -1.32 20.81 9.97
CA LEU A 26 -1.59 19.99 11.15
C LEU A 26 -1.82 18.52 10.76
N TYR A 27 -2.67 18.25 9.78
CA TYR A 27 -2.96 16.88 9.33
C TYR A 27 -1.71 16.19 8.79
N LEU A 28 -0.94 16.86 7.94
CA LEU A 28 0.29 16.32 7.36
C LEU A 28 1.31 15.98 8.44
N VAL A 29 1.58 16.89 9.38
CA VAL A 29 2.53 16.66 10.47
C VAL A 29 2.10 15.47 11.33
N LEU A 30 0.81 15.37 11.67
CA LEU A 30 0.29 14.24 12.45
C LEU A 30 0.48 12.91 11.71
N LEU A 31 0.15 12.85 10.42
CA LEU A 31 0.33 11.63 9.63
C LEU A 31 1.81 11.24 9.57
N LEU A 32 2.71 12.18 9.30
CA LEU A 32 4.16 11.92 9.22
C LEU A 32 4.77 11.47 10.56
N LEU A 33 4.31 12.01 11.68
CA LEU A 33 4.80 11.63 13.02
C LEU A 33 4.32 10.24 13.43
N VAL A 34 3.07 9.90 13.11
CA VAL A 34 2.45 8.64 13.55
C VAL A 34 2.84 7.48 12.63
N PHE A 35 3.00 7.73 11.33
CA PHE A 35 3.17 6.68 10.33
C PHE A 35 4.32 5.68 10.60
N PRO A 36 5.53 6.09 11.04
CA PRO A 36 6.58 5.14 11.38
C PRO A 36 6.17 4.13 12.46
N LEU A 37 5.37 4.57 13.44
CA LEU A 37 4.86 3.71 14.51
C LEU A 37 3.78 2.73 14.01
N ILE A 38 3.08 3.08 12.94
CA ILE A 38 2.05 2.25 12.31
C ILE A 38 2.66 1.02 11.64
N VAL A 39 3.74 1.25 10.88
CA VAL A 39 4.42 0.23 10.06
C VAL A 39 5.52 -0.52 10.81
N ALA A 40 5.78 -0.18 12.07
CA ALA A 40 6.76 -0.86 12.90
C ALA A 40 6.41 -2.35 13.07
N SER A 41 7.42 -3.22 13.16
CA SER A 41 7.23 -4.63 13.53
C SER A 41 6.87 -4.78 15.01
N ASP A 42 6.49 -5.98 15.44
CA ASP A 42 6.27 -6.24 16.87
C ASP A 42 7.59 -6.26 17.69
N ASP A 43 8.74 -6.43 17.02
CA ASP A 43 10.07 -6.32 17.62
C ASP A 43 10.47 -4.85 17.85
N GLU A 44 10.08 -3.96 16.93
CA GLU A 44 10.35 -2.52 17.01
C GLU A 44 9.38 -1.81 17.96
N LEU A 45 8.10 -2.21 17.91
CA LEU A 45 7.04 -1.66 18.75
C LEU A 45 6.18 -2.81 19.32
N PRO A 46 6.28 -3.12 20.62
CA PRO A 46 5.55 -4.24 21.22
C PRO A 46 4.03 -4.16 21.01
N VAL A 47 3.38 -5.31 20.86
CA VAL A 47 1.93 -5.45 20.61
C VAL A 47 1.07 -4.63 21.58
N VAL A 48 1.46 -4.57 22.86
CA VAL A 48 0.75 -3.78 23.89
C VAL A 48 0.80 -2.27 23.57
N ALA A 49 1.94 -1.76 23.09
CA ALA A 49 2.08 -0.37 22.69
C ALA A 49 1.30 -0.08 21.40
N LYS A 50 1.35 -0.99 20.42
CA LYS A 50 0.51 -0.92 19.20
C LYS A 50 -0.98 -0.87 19.51
N SER A 51 -1.46 -1.73 20.42
CA SER A 51 -2.85 -1.73 20.87
C SER A 51 -3.27 -0.39 21.47
N LYS A 52 -2.43 0.21 22.33
CA LYS A 52 -2.67 1.56 22.87
C LYS A 52 -2.68 2.61 21.77
N LEU A 53 -1.77 2.53 20.80
CA LEU A 53 -1.73 3.44 19.66
C LEU A 53 -3.02 3.36 18.83
N ARG A 54 -3.49 2.15 18.50
CA ARG A 54 -4.77 1.95 17.80
C ARG A 54 -5.95 2.57 18.55
N HIS A 55 -6.01 2.37 19.86
CA HIS A 55 -7.03 2.99 20.69
C HIS A 55 -6.99 4.53 20.60
N ILE A 56 -5.82 5.12 20.77
CA ILE A 56 -5.63 6.58 20.69
C ILE A 56 -6.07 7.14 19.33
N LEU A 57 -5.71 6.47 18.23
CA LEU A 57 -6.05 6.91 16.88
C LEU A 57 -7.54 6.74 16.57
N ASN A 58 -8.16 5.66 17.04
CA ASN A 58 -9.61 5.48 16.92
C ASN A 58 -10.38 6.54 17.70
N THR A 59 -9.97 6.85 18.93
CA THR A 59 -10.55 7.95 19.71
C THR A 59 -10.39 9.28 18.98
N CYS A 60 -9.19 9.56 18.45
CA CYS A 60 -8.93 10.77 17.68
C CYS A 60 -9.83 10.87 16.45
N ALA A 61 -9.96 9.79 15.67
CA ALA A 61 -10.83 9.77 14.50
C ALA A 61 -12.30 10.02 14.88
N ALA A 62 -12.80 9.38 15.94
CA ALA A 62 -14.17 9.55 16.41
C ALA A 62 -14.45 10.98 16.92
N GLU A 63 -13.51 11.56 17.70
CA GLU A 63 -13.64 12.93 18.19
C GLU A 63 -13.62 13.94 17.04
N VAL A 64 -12.73 13.76 16.07
CA VAL A 64 -12.65 14.59 14.86
C VAL A 64 -13.95 14.48 14.04
N GLU A 65 -14.51 13.28 13.86
CA GLU A 65 -15.82 13.09 13.21
C GLU A 65 -16.94 13.81 13.94
N SER A 66 -16.90 13.84 15.28
CA SER A 66 -17.88 14.62 16.06
C SER A 66 -17.75 16.13 15.79
N VAL A 67 -16.52 16.64 15.59
CA VAL A 67 -16.30 18.05 15.24
C VAL A 67 -16.85 18.35 13.84
N ILE A 68 -16.67 17.43 12.88
CA ILE A 68 -17.24 17.54 11.51
C ILE A 68 -18.76 17.72 11.57
N LEU A 69 -19.45 16.92 12.39
CA LEU A 69 -20.91 16.94 12.46
C LEU A 69 -21.48 18.21 13.13
N ASN A 70 -20.71 18.83 14.03
CA ASN A 70 -21.19 19.92 14.88
C ASN A 70 -20.71 21.31 14.44
N SER A 71 -19.87 21.43 13.41
CA SER A 71 -19.30 22.71 12.99
C SER A 71 -19.56 23.02 11.51
N ALA A 72 -19.82 24.29 11.21
CA ALA A 72 -19.84 24.82 9.83
C ALA A 72 -18.40 25.03 9.33
N PHE A 73 -17.62 23.95 9.32
CA PHE A 73 -16.20 23.98 8.99
C PHE A 73 -15.98 24.24 7.50
N PHE A 74 -14.99 25.07 7.16
CA PHE A 74 -14.74 25.47 5.78
C PHE A 74 -14.12 24.33 4.92
N ASP A 75 -13.43 23.38 5.54
CA ASP A 75 -12.70 22.31 4.84
C ASP A 75 -13.10 20.90 5.30
N LEU A 76 -14.38 20.56 5.09
CA LEU A 76 -14.92 19.24 5.41
C LEU A 76 -14.22 18.12 4.61
N THR A 77 -13.75 18.42 3.40
CA THR A 77 -13.11 17.44 2.51
C THR A 77 -11.76 16.99 3.08
N SER A 78 -10.85 17.90 3.41
CA SER A 78 -9.54 17.51 3.97
C SER A 78 -9.68 16.84 5.32
N LEU A 79 -10.64 17.28 6.15
CA LEU A 79 -10.91 16.67 7.45
C LEU A 79 -11.47 15.24 7.31
N SER A 80 -12.35 15.02 6.32
CA SER A 80 -12.84 13.68 5.97
C SER A 80 -11.70 12.77 5.49
N SER A 81 -10.85 13.26 4.60
CA SER A 81 -9.65 12.53 4.13
C SER A 81 -8.69 12.19 5.26
N PHE A 82 -8.38 13.15 6.13
CA PHE A 82 -7.53 12.94 7.31
C PHE A 82 -8.10 11.84 8.22
N THR A 83 -9.39 11.90 8.53
CA THR A 83 -10.06 10.90 9.36
C THR A 83 -10.01 9.51 8.73
N LYS A 84 -10.25 9.41 7.41
CA LYS A 84 -10.11 8.15 6.67
C LYS A 84 -8.68 7.64 6.76
N ALA A 85 -7.67 8.49 6.58
CA ALA A 85 -6.26 8.10 6.72
C ALA A 85 -5.93 7.56 8.13
N LEU A 86 -6.47 8.16 9.20
CA LEU A 86 -6.32 7.64 10.56
C LEU A 86 -6.92 6.23 10.71
N LYS A 87 -8.12 5.99 10.15
CA LYS A 87 -8.76 4.67 10.17
C LYS A 87 -7.93 3.62 9.41
N LYS A 88 -7.36 4.00 8.25
CA LYS A 88 -6.42 3.15 7.50
C LYS A 88 -5.17 2.83 8.30
N MET A 89 -4.60 3.81 9.00
CA MET A 89 -3.44 3.61 9.88
C MET A 89 -3.74 2.62 11.02
N VAL A 90 -4.92 2.70 11.62
CA VAL A 90 -5.35 1.73 12.64
C VAL A 90 -5.42 0.32 12.07
N SER A 91 -6.08 0.16 10.91
CA SER A 91 -6.19 -1.12 10.18
C SER A 91 -4.81 -1.70 9.85
N LEU A 92 -3.93 -0.88 9.26
CA LEU A 92 -2.56 -1.28 8.94
C LEU A 92 -1.78 -1.72 10.19
N ASN A 93 -1.86 -0.95 11.29
CA ASN A 93 -1.17 -1.29 12.54
C ASN A 93 -1.68 -2.57 13.20
N GLU A 94 -2.94 -2.94 12.98
CA GLU A 94 -3.48 -4.22 13.42
C GLU A 94 -2.89 -5.37 12.59
N MET A 95 -2.84 -5.20 11.26
CA MET A 95 -2.33 -6.21 10.35
C MET A 95 -0.82 -6.46 10.49
N THR A 96 -0.03 -5.46 10.94
CA THR A 96 1.42 -5.67 11.17
C THR A 96 1.74 -6.60 12.34
N SER A 97 0.76 -6.95 13.18
CA SER A 97 0.90 -7.97 14.23
C SER A 97 0.29 -9.33 13.83
N CYS A 98 -0.08 -9.52 12.56
CA CYS A 98 -0.63 -10.78 12.10
C CYS A 98 0.46 -11.84 11.94
N THR A 99 0.20 -13.04 12.48
CA THR A 99 1.07 -14.20 12.34
C THR A 99 0.35 -15.37 11.67
N ILE A 100 1.15 -16.27 11.10
CA ILE A 100 0.70 -17.58 10.60
C ILE A 100 1.37 -18.71 11.38
N LYS A 101 0.82 -19.91 11.30
CA LYS A 101 1.36 -21.08 12.01
C LYS A 101 2.79 -21.40 11.54
N ALA A 102 3.70 -21.59 12.50
CA ALA A 102 5.14 -21.81 12.24
C ALA A 102 5.44 -23.02 11.33
N ASN A 103 4.65 -24.10 11.44
CA ASN A 103 4.77 -25.30 10.61
C ASN A 103 4.26 -25.11 9.17
N CYS A 104 3.60 -23.98 8.89
CA CYS A 104 3.09 -23.62 7.57
C CYS A 104 3.91 -22.52 6.90
N THR A 105 4.74 -21.75 7.62
CA THR A 105 5.37 -20.52 7.12
C THR A 105 6.17 -20.71 5.82
N ASP A 106 7.12 -21.64 5.76
CA ASP A 106 7.93 -21.88 4.56
C ASP A 106 7.09 -22.41 3.39
N ARG A 107 6.11 -23.29 3.68
CA ARG A 107 5.22 -23.87 2.66
C ARG A 107 4.26 -22.82 2.10
N ALA A 108 3.69 -21.99 2.96
CA ALA A 108 2.80 -20.89 2.57
C ALA A 108 3.54 -19.86 1.71
N LEU A 109 4.76 -19.48 2.12
CA LEU A 109 5.61 -18.62 1.29
C LEU A 109 5.83 -19.22 -0.10
N LYS A 110 6.29 -20.47 -0.18
CA LYS A 110 6.55 -21.14 -1.47
C LYS A 110 5.30 -21.22 -2.33
N GLN A 111 4.15 -21.54 -1.73
CA GLN A 111 2.89 -21.64 -2.46
C GLN A 111 2.43 -20.27 -3.00
N SER A 112 2.52 -19.21 -2.19
CA SER A 112 2.22 -17.85 -2.65
C SER A 112 3.15 -17.40 -3.78
N MET A 113 4.46 -17.64 -3.65
CA MET A 113 5.44 -17.21 -4.66
C MET A 113 5.39 -18.05 -5.94
N SER A 114 5.07 -19.35 -5.85
CA SER A 114 4.87 -20.21 -7.00
C SER A 114 3.74 -19.72 -7.90
N TYR A 115 2.70 -19.12 -7.32
CA TYR A 115 1.63 -18.51 -8.11
C TYR A 115 2.14 -17.26 -8.87
N VAL A 116 2.86 -16.35 -8.21
CA VAL A 116 3.46 -15.18 -8.86
C VAL A 116 4.39 -15.62 -10.01
N GLU A 117 5.21 -16.64 -9.77
CA GLU A 117 6.09 -17.24 -10.78
C GLU A 117 5.32 -17.85 -11.95
N SER A 118 4.20 -18.53 -11.68
CA SER A 118 3.36 -19.10 -12.75
C SER A 118 2.78 -18.03 -13.67
N VAL A 119 2.31 -16.91 -13.11
CA VAL A 119 1.77 -15.77 -13.87
C VAL A 119 2.86 -15.05 -14.66
N ALA A 120 4.06 -14.96 -14.11
CA ALA A 120 5.18 -14.33 -14.79
C ALA A 120 5.73 -15.16 -15.95
N ASN A 121 5.69 -16.49 -15.83
CA ASN A 121 6.21 -17.40 -16.86
C ASN A 121 5.16 -17.80 -17.91
N SER A 122 3.87 -17.60 -17.65
CA SER A 122 2.83 -17.82 -18.65
C SER A 122 2.87 -16.76 -19.75
N ILE A 123 2.86 -17.21 -21.00
CA ILE A 123 2.73 -16.37 -22.19
C ILE A 123 1.30 -16.55 -22.73
N GLU A 124 0.44 -15.56 -22.54
CA GLU A 124 -0.95 -15.60 -23.02
C GLU A 124 -1.02 -15.38 -24.52
N ASP A 125 -0.23 -14.45 -25.03
CA ASP A 125 -0.38 -13.92 -26.37
C ASP A 125 0.83 -14.24 -27.25
N LYS A 126 0.61 -15.17 -28.18
CA LYS A 126 1.60 -15.57 -29.19
C LYS A 126 1.99 -14.42 -30.12
N PHE A 127 1.19 -13.35 -30.20
CA PHE A 127 1.42 -12.25 -31.12
C PHE A 127 2.26 -11.13 -30.51
N THR A 128 2.06 -10.79 -29.23
CA THR A 128 2.82 -9.72 -28.56
C THR A 128 4.06 -10.23 -27.84
N GLY A 129 4.12 -11.52 -27.49
CA GLY A 129 5.24 -12.10 -26.74
C GLY A 129 5.34 -11.63 -25.29
N ARG A 130 4.28 -10.98 -24.76
CA ARG A 130 4.21 -10.49 -23.38
C ARG A 130 3.87 -11.63 -22.42
N SER A 131 4.38 -11.53 -21.19
CA SER A 131 3.94 -12.42 -20.11
C SER A 131 2.55 -12.02 -19.58
N ASN A 132 1.82 -12.93 -18.94
CA ASN A 132 0.55 -12.59 -18.30
C ASN A 132 0.73 -11.52 -17.21
N LEU A 133 1.87 -11.53 -16.50
CA LEU A 133 2.18 -10.49 -15.52
C LEU A 133 2.32 -9.11 -16.17
N GLU A 134 3.03 -9.01 -17.30
CA GLU A 134 3.12 -7.76 -18.06
C GLU A 134 1.75 -7.30 -18.55
N GLN A 135 0.91 -8.22 -19.02
CA GLN A 135 -0.46 -7.91 -19.45
C GLN A 135 -1.31 -7.36 -18.30
N ILE A 136 -1.24 -7.98 -17.11
CA ILE A 136 -1.90 -7.47 -15.89
C ILE A 136 -1.40 -6.06 -15.55
N CYS A 137 -0.10 -5.80 -15.69
CA CYS A 137 0.47 -4.47 -15.45
C CYS A 137 -0.01 -3.44 -16.48
N VAL A 138 -0.12 -3.80 -17.76
CA VAL A 138 -0.70 -2.94 -18.80
C VAL A 138 -2.14 -2.58 -18.43
N GLU A 139 -2.96 -3.56 -18.05
CA GLU A 139 -4.33 -3.31 -17.64
C GLU A 139 -4.44 -2.45 -16.39
N ALA A 140 -3.55 -2.69 -15.41
CA ALA A 140 -3.46 -1.91 -14.18
C ALA A 140 -3.18 -0.43 -14.46
N ILE A 141 -2.40 -0.12 -15.48
CA ILE A 141 -2.04 1.25 -15.87
C ILE A 141 -3.14 1.86 -16.76
N VAL A 142 -3.58 1.15 -17.79
CA VAL A 142 -4.53 1.66 -18.81
C VAL A 142 -5.91 1.95 -18.21
N LYS A 143 -6.42 1.09 -17.32
CA LYS A 143 -7.76 1.26 -16.72
C LYS A 143 -7.91 2.61 -16.00
N PRO A 144 -7.04 2.99 -15.03
CA PRO A 144 -7.14 4.29 -14.40
C PRO A 144 -6.86 5.44 -15.36
N ILE A 145 -5.91 5.32 -16.31
CA ILE A 145 -5.67 6.36 -17.31
C ILE A 145 -6.96 6.72 -18.06
N ASN A 146 -7.66 5.68 -18.54
CA ASN A 146 -8.94 5.84 -19.23
C ASN A 146 -10.04 6.36 -18.30
N ALA A 147 -10.11 5.86 -17.06
CA ALA A 147 -11.13 6.28 -16.09
C ALA A 147 -11.02 7.77 -15.70
N TYR A 148 -9.80 8.30 -15.65
CA TYR A 148 -9.53 9.70 -15.29
C TYR A 148 -9.30 10.61 -16.50
N ASN A 149 -9.43 10.10 -17.73
CA ASN A 149 -9.09 10.81 -18.98
C ASN A 149 -7.70 11.46 -18.92
N PHE A 150 -6.72 10.76 -18.35
CA PHE A 150 -5.36 11.27 -18.20
C PHE A 150 -4.58 11.15 -19.52
N THR A 151 -3.99 12.24 -19.99
CA THR A 151 -3.10 12.22 -21.16
C THR A 151 -1.66 12.08 -20.69
N LEU A 152 -0.99 10.98 -21.07
CA LEU A 152 0.39 10.67 -20.66
C LEU A 152 1.45 11.58 -21.29
N ILE A 153 1.09 12.31 -22.33
CA ILE A 153 2.01 13.06 -23.18
C ILE A 153 1.59 14.52 -23.17
N ASP A 154 2.60 15.39 -23.10
CA ASP A 154 2.43 16.82 -23.14
C ASP A 154 1.86 17.25 -24.51
N GLU A 155 0.75 18.00 -24.52
CA GLU A 155 -0.05 18.32 -25.71
C GLU A 155 0.72 19.10 -26.78
N THR A 156 1.91 19.60 -26.45
CA THR A 156 2.77 20.40 -27.34
C THR A 156 3.48 19.58 -28.42
N SER A 157 3.44 18.25 -28.36
CA SER A 157 4.19 17.35 -29.25
C SER A 157 3.27 16.54 -30.19
N ALA A 158 3.04 17.05 -31.40
CA ALA A 158 2.07 16.50 -32.37
C ALA A 158 2.49 15.17 -33.06
N LYS A 159 3.47 14.42 -32.56
CA LYS A 159 3.99 13.16 -33.16
C LYS A 159 3.72 11.88 -32.35
N ASP A 160 2.94 11.96 -31.26
CA ASP A 160 3.20 11.13 -30.08
C ASP A 160 2.23 9.98 -29.74
N TYR A 161 1.26 9.62 -30.59
CA TYR A 161 0.42 8.45 -30.26
C TYR A 161 1.21 7.13 -30.18
N HIS A 162 2.27 7.00 -30.97
CA HIS A 162 3.17 5.85 -30.91
C HIS A 162 3.98 5.81 -29.60
N ASP A 163 4.21 6.99 -29.00
CA ASP A 163 4.95 7.17 -27.75
C ASP A 163 4.10 6.75 -26.53
N ALA A 164 2.78 7.00 -26.52
CA ALA A 164 1.96 6.66 -25.35
C ALA A 164 1.88 5.13 -25.12
N THR A 165 1.77 4.36 -26.21
CA THR A 165 1.77 2.90 -26.16
C THR A 165 3.13 2.37 -25.71
N GLU A 166 4.21 2.99 -26.15
CA GLU A 166 5.58 2.63 -25.77
C GLU A 166 5.86 2.94 -24.29
N ILE A 167 5.44 4.12 -23.80
CA ILE A 167 5.55 4.51 -22.39
C ILE A 167 4.75 3.54 -21.51
N ILE A 168 3.50 3.23 -21.86
CA ILE A 168 2.68 2.27 -21.10
C ILE A 168 3.35 0.89 -21.09
N SER A 169 3.86 0.43 -22.24
CA SER A 169 4.55 -0.85 -22.32
C SER A 169 5.83 -0.87 -21.47
N THR A 170 6.56 0.25 -21.42
CA THR A 170 7.78 0.40 -20.61
C THR A 170 7.46 0.41 -19.12
N LEU A 171 6.45 1.17 -18.70
CA LEU A 171 5.95 1.21 -17.32
C LEU A 171 5.46 -0.17 -16.86
N ALA A 172 4.67 -0.85 -17.70
CA ALA A 172 4.15 -2.18 -17.39
C ALA A 172 5.27 -3.21 -17.23
N LYS A 173 6.27 -3.17 -18.11
CA LYS A 173 7.45 -4.04 -18.02
C LYS A 173 8.26 -3.76 -16.76
N ALA A 174 8.55 -2.50 -16.46
CA ALA A 174 9.26 -2.11 -15.24
C ALA A 174 8.51 -2.53 -13.97
N LEU A 175 7.18 -2.43 -13.96
CA LEU A 175 6.36 -2.92 -12.86
C LEU A 175 6.42 -4.45 -12.72
N ALA A 176 6.33 -5.19 -13.83
CA ALA A 176 6.44 -6.65 -13.84
C ALA A 176 7.82 -7.11 -13.34
N GLU A 177 8.90 -6.48 -13.80
CA GLU A 177 10.26 -6.75 -13.32
C GLU A 177 10.41 -6.44 -11.82
N ASN A 178 9.79 -5.36 -11.34
CA ASN A 178 9.78 -5.02 -9.91
C ASN A 178 9.05 -6.07 -9.07
N VAL A 179 7.91 -6.58 -9.54
CA VAL A 179 7.17 -7.69 -8.89
C VAL A 179 8.02 -8.96 -8.82
N ILE A 180 8.73 -9.30 -9.90
CA ILE A 180 9.62 -10.47 -9.92
C ILE A 180 10.80 -10.30 -8.98
N SER A 181 11.42 -9.12 -8.98
CA SER A 181 12.48 -8.77 -8.04
C SER A 181 12.00 -8.87 -6.57
N ALA A 182 10.78 -8.42 -6.28
CA ALA A 182 10.18 -8.54 -4.96
C ALA A 182 9.99 -10.02 -4.57
N LYS A 183 9.41 -10.84 -5.47
CA LYS A 183 9.24 -12.29 -5.29
C LYS A 183 10.57 -12.99 -4.99
N ASP A 184 11.60 -12.71 -5.78
CA ASP A 184 12.93 -13.32 -5.59
C ASP A 184 13.49 -12.99 -4.20
N ARG A 185 13.34 -11.73 -3.77
CA ARG A 185 13.76 -11.31 -2.43
C ARG A 185 12.93 -11.94 -1.31
N MET A 186 11.62 -12.10 -1.50
CA MET A 186 10.74 -12.80 -0.55
C MET A 186 11.13 -14.27 -0.40
N MET A 187 11.51 -14.94 -1.49
CA MET A 187 11.96 -16.34 -1.47
C MET A 187 13.27 -16.55 -0.70
N MET A 188 14.04 -15.48 -0.44
CA MET A 188 15.25 -15.52 0.36
C MET A 188 14.98 -15.42 1.87
N LEU A 189 13.76 -15.10 2.30
CA LEU A 189 13.39 -14.96 3.72
C LEU A 189 13.78 -16.17 4.59
N PRO A 190 13.53 -17.44 4.18
CA PRO A 190 13.92 -18.59 4.97
C PRO A 190 15.44 -18.69 5.17
N GLN A 191 16.23 -18.26 4.18
CA GLN A 191 17.69 -18.25 4.28
C GLN A 191 18.17 -17.14 5.24
N ILE A 192 17.56 -15.95 5.15
CA ILE A 192 17.84 -14.82 6.04
C ILE A 192 17.49 -15.15 7.50
N ALA A 193 16.38 -15.87 7.73
CA ALA A 193 16.01 -16.32 9.07
C ALA A 193 17.07 -17.27 9.67
N ARG A 194 17.58 -18.21 8.87
CA ARG A 194 18.63 -19.17 9.31
C ARG A 194 19.96 -18.50 9.64
N THR A 195 20.30 -17.39 9.00
CA THR A 195 21.57 -16.68 9.28
C THR A 195 21.48 -15.77 10.49
N LYS A 196 20.26 -15.31 10.85
CA LYS A 196 20.05 -14.39 11.98
C LYS A 196 19.93 -15.08 13.34
N GLU A 197 19.61 -16.38 13.40
CA GLU A 197 19.34 -17.02 14.69
C GLU A 197 20.14 -18.31 14.96
N VAL A 198 20.93 -18.22 16.04
CA VAL A 198 21.21 -19.31 16.97
C VAL A 198 19.88 -19.69 17.65
N GLY A 199 19.05 -20.50 16.99
CA GLY A 199 18.04 -21.33 17.67
C GLY A 199 16.53 -21.06 17.46
N GLY A 200 16.08 -20.12 16.64
CA GLY A 200 14.64 -19.89 16.40
C GLY A 200 14.23 -20.15 14.95
N GLY A 201 13.01 -20.66 14.78
CA GLY A 201 12.44 -20.98 13.46
C GLY A 201 12.15 -19.72 12.63
N MET A 202 11.64 -19.91 11.40
CA MET A 202 11.21 -18.80 10.55
C MET A 202 10.21 -17.90 11.31
N ALA A 203 10.40 -16.58 11.19
CA ALA A 203 9.54 -15.62 11.87
C ALA A 203 8.08 -15.81 11.43
N GLN A 204 7.16 -15.90 12.40
CA GLN A 204 5.75 -16.19 12.17
C GLN A 204 5.00 -15.01 11.55
N ASP A 205 5.63 -13.84 11.50
CA ASP A 205 5.13 -12.58 10.93
C ASP A 205 5.30 -12.51 9.40
N LEU A 206 5.20 -13.65 8.71
CA LEU A 206 5.41 -13.73 7.25
C LEU A 206 4.64 -12.64 6.46
N PRO A 207 3.35 -12.35 6.74
CA PRO A 207 2.63 -11.29 6.01
C PRO A 207 3.34 -9.93 6.10
N TYR A 208 3.85 -9.59 7.29
CA TYR A 208 4.57 -8.34 7.54
C TYR A 208 5.91 -8.31 6.78
N GLN A 209 6.65 -9.43 6.75
CA GLN A 209 7.90 -9.53 6.00
C GLN A 209 7.69 -9.37 4.49
N LEU A 210 6.61 -9.96 3.94
CA LEU A 210 6.20 -9.75 2.55
C LEU A 210 5.85 -8.28 2.29
N PHE A 211 5.03 -7.69 3.16
CA PHE A 211 4.65 -6.28 3.10
C PHE A 211 5.88 -5.36 3.09
N LYS A 212 6.84 -5.59 3.99
CA LYS A 212 8.07 -4.80 4.07
C LYS A 212 8.83 -4.83 2.75
N ILE A 213 9.11 -6.02 2.20
CA ILE A 213 9.82 -6.16 0.92
C ILE A 213 9.06 -5.47 -0.21
N SER A 214 7.74 -5.67 -0.31
CA SER A 214 6.93 -5.02 -1.34
C SER A 214 6.87 -3.51 -1.19
N SER A 215 6.80 -2.98 0.03
CA SER A 215 6.78 -1.53 0.27
C SER A 215 8.10 -0.88 -0.13
N GLU A 216 9.24 -1.53 0.15
CA GLU A 216 10.56 -1.07 -0.30
C GLU A 216 10.62 -1.06 -1.84
N LYS A 217 10.17 -2.14 -2.48
CA LYS A 217 10.13 -2.26 -3.94
C LYS A 217 9.17 -1.27 -4.60
N PHE A 218 8.05 -0.98 -3.96
CA PHE A 218 7.12 0.07 -4.36
C PHE A 218 7.80 1.45 -4.36
N HIS A 219 8.53 1.79 -3.28
CA HIS A 219 9.27 3.05 -3.24
C HIS A 219 10.36 3.13 -4.31
N GLU A 220 11.12 2.05 -4.49
CA GLU A 220 12.14 1.96 -5.55
C GLU A 220 11.55 2.25 -6.94
N ILE A 221 10.41 1.65 -7.30
CA ILE A 221 9.79 1.88 -8.61
C ILE A 221 9.16 3.28 -8.72
N THR A 222 8.55 3.80 -7.66
CA THR A 222 7.96 5.16 -7.69
C THR A 222 9.01 6.27 -7.76
N ALA A 223 10.27 5.97 -7.44
CA ALA A 223 11.39 6.89 -7.62
C ALA A 223 11.89 6.93 -9.08
N ASP A 224 11.43 6.01 -9.94
CA ASP A 224 11.76 6.02 -11.37
C ASP A 224 11.18 7.27 -12.06
N PRO A 225 11.96 7.98 -12.90
CA PRO A 225 11.51 9.19 -13.58
C PRO A 225 10.23 9.02 -14.42
N LEU A 226 9.97 7.84 -14.98
CA LEU A 226 8.74 7.55 -15.72
C LEU A 226 7.55 7.43 -14.77
N PHE A 227 7.72 6.80 -13.61
CA PHE A 227 6.66 6.69 -12.61
C PHE A 227 6.36 8.03 -11.92
N LEU A 228 7.35 8.89 -11.75
CA LEU A 228 7.15 10.26 -11.23
C LEU A 228 6.23 11.12 -12.09
N LYS A 229 6.06 10.78 -13.38
CA LYS A 229 5.11 11.46 -14.29
C LYS A 229 3.66 11.00 -14.08
N LEU A 230 3.44 9.85 -13.44
CA LEU A 230 2.10 9.35 -13.17
C LEU A 230 1.54 10.04 -11.92
N PRO A 231 0.34 10.62 -11.98
CA PRO A 231 -0.24 11.22 -10.80
C PRO A 231 -0.71 10.10 -9.85
N VAL A 232 -0.69 10.39 -8.55
CA VAL A 232 -1.08 9.44 -7.49
C VAL A 232 -2.46 8.77 -7.72
N PRO A 233 -3.49 9.46 -8.24
CA PRO A 233 -4.77 8.84 -8.60
C PRO A 233 -4.69 7.75 -9.68
N ILE A 234 -3.60 7.66 -10.44
CA ILE A 234 -3.34 6.58 -11.41
C ILE A 234 -2.56 5.45 -10.75
N ILE A 235 -1.54 5.79 -9.96
CA ILE A 235 -0.68 4.80 -9.28
C ILE A 235 -1.49 3.96 -8.30
N THR A 236 -2.34 4.58 -7.48
CA THR A 236 -3.07 3.87 -6.41
C THR A 236 -4.00 2.78 -6.97
N PRO A 237 -4.92 3.07 -7.92
CA PRO A 237 -5.74 2.03 -8.52
C PRO A 237 -4.95 0.99 -9.31
N ALA A 238 -3.82 1.36 -9.92
CA ALA A 238 -2.96 0.41 -10.64
C ALA A 238 -2.38 -0.64 -9.67
N VAL A 239 -1.82 -0.20 -8.54
CA VAL A 239 -1.31 -1.12 -7.51
C VAL A 239 -2.43 -1.98 -6.94
N ILE A 240 -3.59 -1.40 -6.64
CA ILE A 240 -4.77 -2.15 -6.15
C ILE A 240 -5.21 -3.19 -7.18
N HIS A 241 -5.24 -2.85 -8.47
CA HIS A 241 -5.62 -3.77 -9.54
C HIS A 241 -4.64 -4.93 -9.62
N LEU A 242 -3.34 -4.64 -9.65
CA LEU A 242 -2.27 -5.65 -9.69
C LEU A 242 -2.39 -6.64 -8.53
N ILE A 243 -2.53 -6.13 -7.31
CA ILE A 243 -2.70 -6.96 -6.11
C ILE A 243 -3.97 -7.80 -6.18
N SER A 244 -5.09 -7.20 -6.58
CA SER A 244 -6.37 -7.92 -6.67
C SER A 244 -6.34 -9.03 -7.72
N SER A 245 -5.69 -8.80 -8.87
CA SER A 245 -5.48 -9.82 -9.89
C SER A 245 -4.65 -10.97 -9.37
N MET A 246 -3.59 -10.68 -8.61
CA MET A 246 -2.77 -11.73 -7.98
C MET A 246 -3.51 -12.49 -6.88
N GLN A 247 -4.35 -11.81 -6.08
CA GLN A 247 -5.22 -12.49 -5.10
C GLN A 247 -6.21 -13.43 -5.78
N TYR A 248 -6.89 -12.96 -6.83
CA TYR A 248 -7.94 -13.71 -7.50
C TYR A 248 -7.43 -15.03 -8.09
N GLY A 249 -6.32 -15.00 -8.83
CA GLY A 249 -5.81 -16.24 -9.41
C GLY A 249 -5.14 -17.15 -8.37
N HIS A 250 -4.71 -16.62 -7.21
CA HIS A 250 -4.29 -17.48 -6.10
C HIS A 250 -5.47 -18.32 -5.59
N PHE A 251 -6.61 -17.68 -5.30
CA PHE A 251 -7.81 -18.37 -4.77
C PHE A 251 -8.35 -19.45 -5.70
N GLN A 252 -8.26 -19.26 -7.03
CA GLN A 252 -8.72 -20.25 -8.01
C GLN A 252 -7.85 -21.51 -8.07
N ASN A 253 -6.56 -21.41 -7.73
CA ASN A 253 -5.59 -22.48 -7.91
C ASN A 253 -5.29 -23.28 -6.63
N THR A 254 -5.85 -22.88 -5.48
CA THR A 254 -5.69 -23.60 -4.21
C THR A 254 -6.46 -24.93 -4.24
N GLY A 255 -5.77 -26.02 -4.58
CA GLY A 255 -6.31 -27.38 -4.55
C GLY A 255 -6.59 -27.90 -3.14
N LEU A 256 -7.52 -28.86 -3.02
CA LEU A 256 -8.11 -29.37 -1.77
C LEU A 256 -7.19 -30.28 -0.91
N HIS A 257 -5.89 -30.40 -1.20
CA HIS A 257 -5.08 -31.50 -0.65
C HIS A 257 -4.54 -31.28 0.77
N ASP A 258 -4.32 -30.04 1.21
CA ASP A 258 -3.94 -29.69 2.59
C ASP A 258 -4.74 -28.45 3.02
N THR A 259 -5.86 -28.68 3.73
CA THR A 259 -6.78 -27.61 4.16
C THR A 259 -6.11 -26.61 5.09
N GLU A 260 -5.22 -27.08 5.98
CA GLU A 260 -4.53 -26.20 6.93
C GLU A 260 -3.53 -25.29 6.21
N LEU A 261 -2.73 -25.86 5.29
CA LEU A 261 -1.80 -25.06 4.49
C LEU A 261 -2.55 -24.06 3.60
N ALA A 262 -3.65 -24.47 2.96
CA ALA A 262 -4.45 -23.59 2.12
C ALA A 262 -5.04 -22.41 2.91
N GLU A 263 -5.53 -22.67 4.13
CA GLU A 263 -6.04 -21.63 5.04
C GLU A 263 -4.94 -20.63 5.43
N GLU A 264 -3.79 -21.12 5.90
CA GLU A 264 -2.68 -20.25 6.32
C GLU A 264 -2.07 -19.47 5.14
N THR A 265 -2.01 -20.07 3.95
CA THR A 265 -1.55 -19.40 2.73
C THR A 265 -2.52 -18.30 2.31
N SER A 266 -3.82 -18.61 2.30
CA SER A 266 -4.87 -17.63 1.96
C SER A 266 -4.90 -16.47 2.96
N LYS A 267 -4.82 -16.78 4.26
CA LYS A 267 -4.72 -15.80 5.33
C LYS A 267 -3.49 -14.92 5.14
N CYS A 268 -2.33 -15.52 4.92
CA CYS A 268 -1.07 -14.79 4.72
C CYS A 268 -1.18 -13.80 3.55
N TRP A 269 -1.65 -14.30 2.41
CA TRP A 269 -1.77 -13.53 1.19
C TRP A 269 -2.80 -12.39 1.34
N TRP A 270 -3.95 -12.68 1.97
CA TRP A 270 -4.98 -11.69 2.26
C TRP A 270 -4.43 -10.54 3.09
N TYR A 271 -3.82 -10.83 4.24
CA TYR A 271 -3.25 -9.78 5.09
C TYR A 271 -2.15 -8.99 4.39
N PHE A 272 -1.24 -9.65 3.67
CA PHE A 272 -0.21 -8.99 2.88
C PHE A 272 -0.81 -7.96 1.90
N CYS A 273 -1.80 -8.38 1.12
CA CYS A 273 -2.43 -7.52 0.14
C CYS A 273 -3.21 -6.37 0.78
N CYS A 274 -3.96 -6.62 1.84
CA CYS A 274 -4.65 -5.57 2.59
C CYS A 274 -3.66 -4.55 3.18
N MET A 275 -2.51 -4.99 3.69
CA MET A 275 -1.47 -4.08 4.17
C MET A 275 -0.96 -3.15 3.07
N ILE A 276 -0.67 -3.66 1.87
CA ILE A 276 -0.23 -2.81 0.76
C ILE A 276 -1.35 -1.85 0.31
N GLN A 277 -2.61 -2.30 0.27
CA GLN A 277 -3.75 -1.43 -0.09
C GLN A 277 -3.91 -0.27 0.90
N GLU A 278 -3.86 -0.54 2.21
CA GLU A 278 -3.94 0.52 3.22
C GLU A 278 -2.72 1.43 3.15
N TYR A 279 -1.53 0.86 2.98
CA TYR A 279 -0.28 1.59 2.85
C TYR A 279 -0.29 2.59 1.70
N VAL A 280 -0.57 2.12 0.47
CA VAL A 280 -0.62 3.00 -0.71
C VAL A 280 -1.73 4.04 -0.54
N GLY A 281 -2.85 3.66 0.07
CA GLY A 281 -3.91 4.59 0.45
C GLY A 281 -3.43 5.71 1.37
N ILE A 282 -2.66 5.40 2.42
CA ILE A 282 -2.10 6.38 3.35
C ILE A 282 -1.07 7.27 2.65
N ILE A 283 -0.15 6.67 1.89
CA ILE A 283 0.87 7.41 1.12
C ILE A 283 0.21 8.38 0.14
N SER A 284 -0.86 7.96 -0.54
CA SER A 284 -1.62 8.81 -1.46
C SER A 284 -2.16 10.07 -0.77
N GLU A 285 -2.74 9.92 0.42
CA GLU A 285 -3.23 11.06 1.21
C GLU A 285 -2.08 11.98 1.66
N VAL A 286 -0.95 11.40 2.11
CA VAL A 286 0.24 12.18 2.51
C VAL A 286 0.78 12.99 1.34
N VAL A 287 0.91 12.40 0.15
CA VAL A 287 1.37 13.11 -1.05
C VAL A 287 0.39 14.21 -1.44
N THR A 288 -0.93 13.93 -1.40
CA THR A 288 -1.97 14.92 -1.72
C THR A 288 -1.89 16.12 -0.78
N LEU A 289 -1.77 15.88 0.54
CA LEU A 289 -1.61 16.95 1.53
C LEU A 289 -0.29 17.71 1.33
N SER A 290 0.81 17.02 1.03
CA SER A 290 2.11 17.66 0.78
C SER A 290 2.08 18.56 -0.46
N GLN A 291 1.43 18.13 -1.53
CA GLN A 291 1.25 18.94 -2.74
C GLN A 291 0.34 20.14 -2.47
N ALA A 292 -0.74 19.94 -1.70
CA ALA A 292 -1.63 21.01 -1.30
C ALA A 292 -0.92 22.08 -0.47
N VAL A 293 0.10 21.71 0.33
CA VAL A 293 0.97 22.65 1.05
C VAL A 293 1.95 23.36 0.10
N ALA A 294 2.55 22.64 -0.85
CA ALA A 294 3.59 23.19 -1.73
C ALA A 294 3.08 24.16 -2.81
N GLN A 295 1.77 24.24 -3.03
CA GLN A 295 1.15 25.16 -3.99
C GLN A 295 0.95 26.59 -3.45
N TRP A 296 1.39 26.86 -2.22
CA TRP A 296 1.33 28.17 -1.54
C TRP A 296 2.73 28.69 -1.25
#